data_AF-A0A925IB90-F1
#
_entry.id   AF-A0A925IB90-F1
#
_cell.length_a   1.000
_cell.length_b   1.000
_cell.length_c   1.000
_cell.angle_alpha   90.00
_cell.angle_beta   90.00
_cell.angle_gamma   90.00
#
_symmetry.space_group_name_H-M   'P 1'
#
loop_
_entity.id
_entity.type
_entity.pdbx_description
1 polymer ?
#
loop_
_entity_poly.entity_id
_entity_poly.type
_entity_poly.pdbx_seq_one_letter_code
_entity_poly.pdbx_strand_id
1 'polypeptide(L)' 'MITDKPQLIFEDEILLVCNKPAGLMVEPDRNNFPNLLQQVKNYLKETTGEKLPYVQHLHRIDRPVSGLVLFTKNKE' A
#
# COMPACT_ATOMS: atom_id res chain seq x y z
N MET A 1 -12.78 -9.53 3.72
CA MET A 1 -11.75 -9.97 4.67
C MET A 1 -10.50 -9.14 4.41
N ILE A 2 -9.80 -8.67 5.45
CA ILE A 2 -8.52 -7.97 5.29
C ILE A 2 -7.47 -9.05 5.01
N THR A 3 -6.82 -8.98 3.85
CA THR A 3 -5.78 -9.92 3.41
C THR A 3 -4.40 -9.33 3.65
N ASP A 4 -3.36 -10.17 3.73
CA ASP A 4 -1.97 -9.71 3.88
C ASP A 4 -1.37 -9.15 2.57
N LYS A 5 -2.03 -9.38 1.43
CA LYS A 5 -1.64 -8.86 0.12
C LYS A 5 -2.51 -7.67 -0.29
N PRO A 6 -1.93 -6.64 -0.93
CA PRO A 6 -2.69 -5.51 -1.44
C PRO A 6 -3.51 -5.93 -2.66
N GLN A 7 -4.71 -5.37 -2.81
CA GLN A 7 -5.50 -5.55 -4.04
C GLN A 7 -5.00 -4.57 -5.10
N LEU A 8 -4.04 -5.02 -5.92
CA LEU A 8 -3.47 -4.23 -7.01
C LEU A 8 -4.48 -4.01 -8.15
N ILE A 9 -4.59 -2.77 -8.63
CA ILE A 9 -5.45 -2.37 -9.76
C ILE A 9 -4.59 -1.96 -10.96
N PHE A 10 -3.47 -1.29 -10.70
CA PHE A 10 -2.54 -0.84 -11.72
C PHE A 10 -1.13 -0.74 -11.13
N GLU A 11 -0.12 -1.02 -11.96
CA GLU A 11 1.28 -0.81 -11.63
C GLU A 11 2.07 -0.48 -12.91
N ASP A 12 2.85 0.59 -12.86
CA ASP A 12 3.90 0.90 -13.85
C ASP A 12 5.24 1.12 -13.14
N GLU A 13 6.24 1.70 -13.80
CA GLU A 13 7.57 1.91 -13.24
C GLU A 13 7.57 2.84 -12.00
N ILE A 14 6.66 3.80 -11.92
CA ILE A 14 6.64 4.85 -10.89
C ILE A 14 5.39 4.74 -10.01
N LEU A 15 4.22 4.48 -10.59
CA LEU A 15 2.93 4.50 -9.92
C LEU A 15 2.44 3.09 -9.60
N LEU A 16 1.75 2.98 -8.48
CA LEU A 16 1.07 1.76 -8.04
C LEU A 16 -0.29 2.13 -7.45
N VAL A 17 -1.35 1.50 -7.93
CA VAL A 17 -2.73 1.77 -7.49
C VAL A 17 -3.30 0.53 -6.83
N CYS A 18 -3.78 0.70 -5.59
CA CYS A 18 -4.46 -0.36 -4.86
C CYS A 18 -5.91 0.02 -4.57
N ASN A 19 -6.79 -0.97 -4.57
CA ASN A 19 -8.13 -0.83 -3.99
C ASN A 19 -8.07 -1.20 -2.51
N LYS A 20 -8.16 -0.21 -1.62
CA LYS A 20 -8.16 -0.41 -0.18
C LYS A 20 -9.55 -0.90 0.27
N PRO A 21 -9.67 -2.01 1.02
CA PRO A 21 -10.93 -2.37 1.66
C PRO A 21 -11.27 -1.42 2.83
N ALA A 22 -12.55 -1.32 3.16
CA ALA A 22 -13.00 -0.71 4.41
C ALA A 22 -12.45 -1.49 5.62
N GLY A 23 -12.09 -0.79 6.68
CA GLY A 23 -11.51 -1.33 7.91
C GLY A 23 -9.99 -1.41 7.93
N LEU A 24 -9.31 -1.34 6.78
CA LEU A 24 -7.85 -1.31 6.67
C LEU A 24 -7.31 0.12 6.72
N MET A 25 -6.21 0.35 7.45
CA MET A 25 -5.54 1.66 7.49
C MET A 25 -4.60 1.83 6.29
N VAL A 26 -4.43 3.07 5.80
CA VAL A 26 -3.42 3.38 4.78
C VAL A 26 -2.02 3.34 5.39
N GLU A 27 -1.84 4.01 6.53
CA GLU A 27 -0.60 4.07 7.29
C GLU A 27 -0.63 3.20 8.55
N PRO A 28 0.54 2.81 9.09
CA PRO A 28 0.65 2.16 10.38
C PRO A 28 0.08 3.04 11.51
N ASP A 29 -0.54 2.41 12.50
CA ASP A 29 -0.87 3.06 13.76
C ASP A 29 0.17 2.74 14.84
N ARG A 30 -0.04 3.28 16.05
CA ARG A 30 0.84 3.04 17.20
C ARG A 30 0.88 1.58 17.66
N ASN A 31 -0.07 0.77 17.24
CA ASN A 31 -0.25 -0.61 17.66
C ASN A 31 0.18 -1.61 16.59
N ASN A 32 0.85 -1.16 15.51
CA ASN A 32 1.29 -1.99 14.40
C ASN A 32 0.18 -2.85 13.79
N PHE A 33 -1.06 -2.34 13.73
CA PHE A 33 -2.11 -3.05 13.00
C PHE A 33 -1.78 -3.15 11.50
N PRO A 34 -2.31 -4.17 10.80
CA PRO A 34 -2.17 -4.30 9.36
C PRO A 34 -2.59 -3.01 8.65
N ASN A 35 -1.79 -2.59 7.67
CA ASN A 35 -2.02 -1.38 6.89
C ASN A 35 -1.54 -1.57 5.46
N LEU A 36 -2.12 -0.79 4.54
CA LEU A 36 -1.87 -0.91 3.11
C LEU A 36 -0.41 -0.59 2.75
N LEU A 37 0.22 0.37 3.42
CA LEU A 37 1.63 0.71 3.16
C LEU A 37 2.57 -0.47 3.40
N GLN A 38 2.39 -1.22 4.49
CA GLN A 38 3.15 -2.44 4.77
C GLN A 38 2.87 -3.53 3.73
N GLN A 39 1.61 -3.71 3.32
CA GLN A 39 1.25 -4.69 2.28
C GLN A 39 1.94 -4.38 0.95
N VAL A 40 1.95 -3.11 0.54
CA VAL A 40 2.63 -2.68 -0.70
C VAL A 40 4.15 -2.81 -0.57
N LYS A 41 4.75 -2.45 0.57
CA LYS A 41 6.19 -2.66 0.82
C LYS A 41 6.59 -4.13 0.71
N ASN A 42 5.82 -5.02 1.31
CA ASN A 42 6.07 -6.46 1.26
C ASN A 42 5.92 -7.00 -0.16
N TYR A 43 4.86 -6.58 -0.87
CA TYR A 43 4.67 -6.92 -2.28
C TYR A 43 5.88 -6.51 -3.13
N LEU A 44 6.34 -5.26 -3.04
CA LEU A 44 7.50 -4.78 -3.80
C LEU A 44 8.78 -5.53 -3.43
N LYS A 45 8.98 -5.84 -2.16
CA LYS A 45 10.13 -6.64 -1.72
C LYS A 45 10.12 -8.04 -2.33
N GLU A 46 8.95 -8.68 -2.41
CA GLU A 46 8.79 -9.99 -3.02
C GLU A 46 8.98 -9.96 -4.55
N THR A 47 8.49 -8.92 -5.24
CA THR A 47 8.50 -8.87 -6.71
C THR A 47 9.78 -8.28 -7.30
N THR A 48 10.41 -7.32 -6.63
CA THR A 48 11.64 -6.66 -7.11
C THR A 48 12.92 -7.28 -6.55
N GLY A 49 12.83 -8.01 -5.43
CA GLY A 49 13.98 -8.50 -4.68
C GLY A 49 14.74 -7.42 -3.89
N GLU A 50 14.29 -6.16 -3.95
CA GLU A 50 14.88 -5.09 -3.16
C GLU A 50 14.57 -5.29 -1.67
N LYS A 51 15.59 -5.21 -0.81
CA LYS A 51 15.42 -5.48 0.63
C LYS A 51 14.54 -4.45 1.34
N LEU A 52 14.59 -3.20 0.90
CA LEU A 52 13.93 -2.04 1.51
C LEU A 52 13.39 -1.10 0.42
N PRO A 53 12.38 -1.52 -0.36
CA PRO A 53 11.84 -0.71 -1.44
C PRO A 53 11.28 0.60 -0.91
N TYR A 54 11.59 1.69 -1.62
CA TYR A 54 10.91 2.96 -1.38
C TYR A 54 9.48 2.88 -1.91
N VAL A 55 8.53 3.24 -1.07
CA VAL A 55 7.15 3.44 -1.49
C VAL A 55 6.43 4.37 -0.51
N GLN A 56 5.62 5.27 -1.05
CA GLN A 56 4.83 6.23 -0.28
C GLN A 56 3.47 6.43 -0.94
N HIS A 57 2.40 6.53 -0.15
CA HIS A 57 1.09 6.88 -0.70
C HIS A 57 1.03 8.37 -0.98
N LEU A 58 0.42 8.75 -2.10
CA LEU A 58 0.24 10.16 -2.50
C LEU A 58 -0.90 10.83 -1.74
N HIS A 59 -1.89 10.05 -1.33
CA HIS A 59 -3.05 10.48 -0.56
C HIS A 59 -3.54 9.35 0.34
N ARG A 60 -4.41 9.68 1.30
CA ARG A 60 -5.06 8.68 2.17
C ARG A 60 -6.57 8.84 2.14
N ILE A 61 -7.25 7.72 2.42
CA ILE A 61 -8.68 7.67 2.72
C ILE A 61 -8.86 7.03 4.11
N ASP A 62 -9.92 7.40 4.82
CA ASP A 62 -10.12 6.98 6.20
C ASP A 62 -10.31 5.47 6.35
N ARG A 63 -10.03 4.95 7.55
CA ARG A 63 -10.15 3.53 7.87
C ARG A 63 -11.49 2.90 7.44
N PRO A 64 -12.68 3.48 7.73
CA PRO A 64 -13.96 2.87 7.33
C PRO A 64 -14.26 2.99 5.82
N VAL A 65 -13.47 3.72 5.04
CA VAL A 65 -13.74 3.98 3.62
C VAL A 65 -13.02 2.95 2.75
N SER A 66 -13.67 2.46 1.69
CA SER A 66 -13.04 1.68 0.63
C SER A 66 -12.79 2.52 -0.61
N GLY A 67 -11.74 2.21 -1.37
CA GLY A 67 -11.49 2.89 -2.65
C GLY A 67 -10.03 2.91 -3.05
N LEU A 68 -9.74 3.65 -4.13
CA LEU A 68 -8.42 3.70 -4.72
C LEU A 68 -7.45 4.54 -3.89
N VAL A 69 -6.27 3.97 -3.64
CA VAL A 69 -5.12 4.64 -3.03
C VAL A 69 -3.94 4.51 -3.98
N LEU A 70 -3.28 5.63 -4.24
CA LEU A 70 -2.15 5.74 -5.15
C LEU A 70 -0.87 5.75 -4.33
N PHE A 71 0.14 5.06 -4.84
CA PHE A 71 1.48 4.99 -4.30
C PHE A 71 2.48 5.39 -5.38
N THR A 72 3.57 6.01 -4.97
CA THR A 72 4.78 6.19 -5.77
C THR A 72 5.86 5.22 -5.31
N LYS A 73 6.61 4.66 -6.25
CA LYS A 73 7.83 3.86 -6.05
C LYS A 73 9.10 4.70 -6.16
N ASN A 74 8.97 5.97 -6.54
CA ASN A 74 10.07 6.93 -6.64
C ASN A 74 9.95 8.01 -5.54
N LYS A 75 11.11 8.40 -4.99
CA LYS A 75 11.26 9.41 -3.94
C LYS A 75 11.39 10.84 -4.49
N GLU A 76 11.79 10.97 -5.76
CA GLU A 76 11.90 12.25 -6.47
C GLU A 76 10.57 12.73 -7.06
#